data_AF-A0A972QXN6-F1
#
_entry.id   AF-A0A972QXN6-F1
#
_cell.length_a   1.000
_cell.length_b   1.000
_cell.length_c   1.000
_cell.angle_alpha   90.00
_cell.angle_beta   90.00
_cell.angle_gamma   90.00
#
_symmetry.space_group_name_H-M   'P 1'
#
loop_
_entity.id
_entity.type
_entity.pdbx_description
1 polymer ?
#
loop_
_entity_poly.entity_id
_entity_poly.type
_entity_poly.pdbx_seq_one_letter_code
_entity_poly.pdbx_strand_id
1 'polypeptide(L)'
;MNGIQFEVGQLYENTKGAYEVLVIEGDDMRIRWETGEEVATTMKMQRRIIERMQRERERPPIQSRALPAKRKTKTPTINGKKYEGLKSSHFFK
;
A
#
# COMPACT_ATOMS: atom_id res chain seq x y z
N MET A 1 -8.06 18.06 11.23
CA MET A 1 -7.32 17.31 10.19
C MET A 1 -5.85 17.65 10.38
N ASN A 2 -5.15 16.91 11.23
CA ASN A 2 -3.73 17.18 11.47
C ASN A 2 -2.96 16.37 10.43
N GLY A 3 -2.86 16.92 9.22
CA GLY A 3 -2.04 16.35 8.17
C GLY A 3 -0.57 16.48 8.52
N ILE A 4 0.25 15.53 8.08
CA ILE A 4 1.71 15.62 8.21
C ILE A 4 2.18 16.70 7.24
N GLN A 5 2.82 17.73 7.79
CA GLN A 5 3.45 18.79 7.03
C GLN A 5 4.93 18.44 6.86
N PHE A 6 5.39 18.46 5.61
CA PHE A 6 6.76 18.19 5.28
C PHE A 6 7.51 19.51 5.09
N GLU A 7 8.73 19.57 5.61
CA GLU A 7 9.62 20.72 5.51
C GLU A 7 10.95 20.31 4.87
N VAL A 8 11.52 21.19 4.05
CA VAL A 8 12.83 20.99 3.42
C VAL A 8 13.93 21.04 4.48
N GLY A 9 14.88 20.13 4.42
CA GLY A 9 15.98 19.97 5.38
C GLY A 9 15.59 19.23 6.67
N GLN A 10 14.34 18.77 6.79
CA GLN A 10 13.92 17.94 7.91
C GLN A 10 14.06 16.45 7.61
N LEU A 11 14.35 15.70 8.67
CA LEU A 11 14.49 14.24 8.66
C LEU A 11 13.16 13.59 9.09
N TYR A 12 12.71 12.64 8.28
CA TYR A 12 11.52 11.85 8.52
C TYR A 12 11.84 10.36 8.36
N GLU A 13 10.94 9.50 8.84
CA GLU A 13 11.10 8.04 8.72
C GLU A 13 9.95 7.46 7.90
N ASN A 14 10.27 6.58 6.95
CA ASN A 14 9.30 5.73 6.27
C ASN A 14 9.66 4.25 6.47
N THR A 15 8.89 3.35 5.87
CA THR A 15 9.11 1.90 5.95
C THR A 15 10.48 1.44 5.46
N LYS A 16 11.19 2.25 4.66
CA LYS A 16 12.53 1.94 4.16
C LYS A 16 13.62 2.44 5.11
N GLY A 17 13.35 3.50 5.87
CA GLY A 17 14.27 4.07 6.86
C GLY A 17 14.13 5.59 6.96
N ALA A 18 15.11 6.21 7.63
CA ALA A 18 15.22 7.66 7.75
C ALA A 18 15.60 8.31 6.41
N TYR A 19 14.94 9.42 6.07
CA TYR A 19 15.17 10.20 4.87
C TYR A 19 15.07 11.70 5.18
N GLU A 20 15.82 12.50 4.43
CA GLU A 20 15.78 13.96 4.45
C GLU A 20 14.98 14.47 3.25
N VAL A 21 14.18 15.52 3.45
CA VAL A 21 13.48 16.20 2.34
C VAL A 21 14.41 17.24 1.74
N LEU A 22 14.84 17.03 0.50
CA LEU A 22 15.75 17.95 -0.20
C LEU A 22 15.02 19.13 -0.84
N VAL A 23 13.86 18.88 -1.45
CA VAL A 23 13.12 19.89 -2.22
C VAL A 23 11.63 19.60 -2.12
N ILE A 24 10.81 20.66 -2.06
CA ILE A 24 9.36 20.61 -2.20
C ILE A 24 8.96 21.54 -3.36
N GLU A 25 8.32 20.97 -4.37
CA GLU A 25 7.81 21.66 -5.57
C GLU A 25 6.30 21.42 -5.66
N GLY A 26 5.52 22.30 -5.04
CA GLY A 26 4.06 22.17 -5.00
C GLY A 26 3.63 20.91 -4.25
N ASP A 27 3.04 19.95 -4.97
CA ASP A 27 2.60 18.64 -4.43
C ASP A 27 3.70 17.56 -4.49
N ASP A 28 4.79 17.83 -5.18
CA ASP A 28 5.93 16.94 -5.33
C ASP A 28 7.06 17.28 -4.37
N MET A 29 7.83 16.28 -3.99
CA MET A 29 9.01 16.43 -3.15
C MET A 29 10.11 15.48 -3.59
N ARG A 30 11.36 15.85 -3.33
CA ARG A 30 12.50 14.94 -3.42
C ARG A 30 13.00 14.60 -2.05
N ILE A 31 13.19 13.31 -1.83
CA ILE A 31 13.73 12.78 -0.59
C ILE A 31 15.03 12.06 -0.84
N ARG A 32 15.92 12.08 0.14
CA ARG A 32 17.21 11.40 0.12
C ARG A 32 17.38 10.55 1.37
N TRP A 33 17.78 9.30 1.20
CA TRP A 33 18.16 8.42 2.31
C TRP A 33 19.64 8.57 2.66
N GLU A 34 20.04 8.13 3.86
CA GLU A 34 21.45 8.09 4.28
C GLU A 34 22.34 7.26 3.33
N THR A 35 21.76 6.29 2.63
CA THR A 35 22.43 5.51 1.59
C THR A 35 22.85 6.34 0.37
N GLY A 36 22.37 7.58 0.26
CA GLY A 36 22.58 8.46 -0.89
C GLY A 36 21.58 8.26 -2.02
N GLU A 37 20.59 7.37 -1.87
CA GLU A 37 19.52 7.21 -2.86
C GLU A 37 18.57 8.40 -2.79
N GLU A 38 18.17 8.91 -3.96
CA GLU A 38 17.27 10.05 -4.10
C GLU A 38 16.06 9.66 -4.94
N VAL A 39 14.86 10.01 -4.48
CA VAL A 39 13.61 9.70 -5.17
C VAL A 39 12.68 10.90 -5.16
N ALA A 40 12.06 11.16 -6.32
CA ALA A 40 10.94 12.07 -6.44
C ALA A 40 9.63 11.35 -6.07
N THR A 41 8.85 11.95 -5.18
CA THR A 41 7.60 11.39 -4.67
C THR A 41 6.61 12.52 -4.38
N THR A 42 5.31 12.24 -4.39
CA THR A 42 4.31 13.23 -3.98
C THR A 42 4.17 13.30 -2.47
N MET A 43 3.88 14.49 -1.93
CA MET A 43 3.53 14.70 -0.52
C MET A 43 2.34 13.82 -0.10
N LYS A 44 1.35 13.70 -0.99
CA LYS A 44 0.15 12.88 -0.77
C LYS A 44 0.50 11.40 -0.57
N MET A 45 1.44 10.87 -1.35
CA MET A 45 1.87 9.48 -1.21
C MET A 45 2.61 9.26 0.11
N GLN A 46 3.57 10.12 0.45
CA GLN A 46 4.31 10.02 1.71
C GLN A 46 3.39 10.14 2.93
N ARG A 47 2.43 11.06 2.89
CA ARG A 47 1.42 11.19 3.94
C ARG A 47 0.64 9.90 4.14
N ARG A 48 0.20 9.25 3.05
CA ARG A 48 -0.52 7.98 3.11
C ARG A 48 0.33 6.85 3.69
N ILE A 49 1.62 6.81 3.37
CA ILE A 49 2.56 5.84 3.94
C ILE A 49 2.63 6.02 5.45
N ILE A 50 2.86 7.24 5.94
CA ILE A 50 2.99 7.49 7.37
C ILE A 50 1.66 7.26 8.11
N GLU A 51 0.54 7.71 7.56
CA GLU A 51 -0.79 7.41 8.12
C GLU A 51 -1.04 5.90 8.24
N ARG A 52 -0.59 5.11 7.24
CA ARG A 52 -0.68 3.65 7.30
C ARG A 52 0.22 3.09 8.39
N MET A 53 1.47 3.54 8.51
CA MET A 53 2.40 3.10 9.55
C MET A 53 1.86 3.39 10.94
N GLN A 54 1.32 4.59 11.18
CA GLN A 54 0.69 4.97 12.45
C GLN A 54 -0.49 4.05 12.77
N ARG A 55 -1.38 3.82 11.79
CA ARG A 55 -2.52 2.91 11.95
C ARG A 55 -2.10 1.47 12.26
N GLU A 56 -1.03 0.98 11.65
CA GLU A 56 -0.49 -0.35 11.93
C GLU A 56 0.17 -0.42 13.31
N ARG A 57 0.82 0.66 13.77
CA ARG A 57 1.43 0.76 15.10
C ARG A 57 0.41 0.84 16.24
N GLU A 58 -0.70 1.54 16.02
CA GLU A 58 -1.79 1.68 17.01
C GLU A 58 -2.69 0.43 17.08
N ARG A 59 -2.68 -0.41 16.04
CA ARG A 59 -3.32 -1.72 16.12
C ARG A 59 -2.36 -2.65 16.87
N PRO A 60 -2.76 -3.27 18.01
CA PRO A 60 -2.00 -4.39 18.51
C PRO A 60 -1.88 -5.42 17.37
N PRO A 61 -0.74 -6.13 17.23
CA PRO A 61 -0.63 -7.21 16.26
C PRO A 61 -1.83 -8.09 16.52
N ILE A 62 -2.75 -8.14 15.56
CA ILE A 62 -3.89 -9.04 15.62
C ILE A 62 -3.25 -10.41 15.49
N GLN A 63 -2.84 -10.99 16.62
CA GLN A 63 -2.62 -12.41 16.76
C GLN A 63 -3.87 -13.03 16.16
N SER A 64 -3.69 -13.63 14.98
CA SER A 64 -4.63 -14.55 14.36
C SER A 64 -6.11 -14.22 14.66
N ARG A 65 -6.70 -13.24 13.97
CA ARG A 65 -8.13 -13.42 13.64
C ARG A 65 -8.14 -14.54 12.62
N ALA A 66 -8.19 -15.77 13.14
CA ALA A 66 -8.69 -16.92 12.42
C ALA A 66 -9.84 -16.42 11.54
N LEU A 67 -9.67 -16.61 10.23
CA LEU A 67 -10.74 -16.38 9.27
C LEU A 67 -12.01 -17.00 9.85
N PRO A 68 -13.10 -16.26 10.09
CA PRO A 68 -14.33 -16.90 10.55
C PRO A 68 -14.67 -17.96 9.50
N ALA A 69 -14.70 -19.21 9.94
CA ALA A 69 -14.98 -20.36 9.11
C ALA A 69 -16.21 -20.09 8.24
N LYS A 70 -16.01 -20.20 6.93
CA LYS A 70 -17.01 -20.37 5.87
C LYS A 70 -18.43 -19.89 6.24
N ARG A 71 -18.74 -18.64 5.96
CA ARG A 71 -20.13 -18.24 5.75
C ARG A 71 -20.64 -18.97 4.50
N LYS A 72 -21.48 -19.99 4.71
CA LYS A 72 -22.33 -20.57 3.66
C LYS A 72 -23.29 -19.49 3.17
N THR A 73 -22.91 -18.75 2.15
CA THR A 73 -23.85 -17.94 1.37
C THR A 73 -24.40 -18.81 0.26
N LYS A 74 -25.67 -19.20 0.39
CA LYS A 74 -26.45 -19.83 -0.67
C LYS A 74 -26.39 -18.91 -1.89
N THR A 75 -25.73 -19.35 -2.95
CA THR A 75 -25.70 -18.66 -4.25
C THR A 75 -27.13 -18.68 -4.82
N PRO A 76 -27.72 -17.54 -5.20
CA PRO A 76 -28.92 -17.57 -6.02
C PRO A 76 -28.52 -18.03 -7.41
N THR A 77 -29.28 -18.98 -7.91
CA THR A 77 -29.23 -19.53 -9.27
C THR A 77 -29.36 -18.43 -10.31
N ILE A 78 -28.35 -18.28 -11.17
CA ILE A 78 -28.55 -17.68 -12.49
C ILE A 78 -27.86 -18.59 -13.52
N ASN A 79 -28.68 -18.97 -14.48
CA ASN A 79 -28.43 -19.81 -15.63
C ASN A 79 -27.26 -19.24 -16.47
N GLY A 80 -26.03 -19.68 -16.21
CA GLY A 80 -24.84 -19.27 -16.97
C GLY A 80 -23.88 -20.44 -17.05
N LYS A 81 -23.59 -20.89 -18.28
CA LYS A 81 -22.74 -22.05 -18.59
C LYS A 81 -21.49 -22.08 -17.71
N LYS A 82 -21.26 -23.20 -17.03
CA LYS A 82 -20.04 -23.44 -16.25
C LYS A 82 -18.83 -23.35 -17.18
N TYR A 83 -17.88 -22.50 -16.84
CA TYR A 83 -16.60 -22.43 -17.51
C TYR A 83 -15.81 -23.71 -17.22
N GLU A 84 -15.56 -24.55 -18.23
CA GLU A 84 -14.89 -25.86 -18.11
C GLU A 84 -13.36 -25.80 -18.10
N GLY A 85 -12.76 -24.61 -17.96
CA GLY A 85 -11.31 -24.45 -17.99
C GLY A 85 -10.74 -24.56 -19.41
N LEU A 86 -9.50 -24.07 -19.56
CA LEU A 86 -8.80 -24.02 -20.84
C LEU A 86 -8.29 -25.41 -21.21
N LYS A 87 -8.96 -26.08 -22.16
CA LYS A 87 -8.55 -27.40 -22.64
C LYS A 87 -7.25 -27.29 -23.43
N SER A 88 -6.32 -28.21 -23.18
CA SER A 88 -5.00 -28.27 -23.82
C SER A 88 -5.06 -28.38 -25.35
N SER A 89 -6.21 -28.75 -25.91
CA SER A 89 -6.46 -28.79 -27.36
C SER A 89 -6.56 -27.42 -28.04
N HIS A 90 -6.56 -26.31 -27.28
CA HIS A 90 -6.51 -24.95 -27.82
C HIS A 90 -5.09 -24.41 -28.07
N PHE A 91 -4.05 -25.16 -27.71
CA PHE A 91 -2.66 -24.68 -27.73
C PHE A 91 -1.85 -25.12 -28.96
N PHE A 92 -2.40 -25.94 -29.85
CA PHE A 92 -1.69 -26.35 -31.08
C PHE A 92 -2.48 -25.91 -32.32
N LYS A 93 -1.97 -24.85 -32.96
CA LYS A 93 -2.05 -24.65 -34.40
C LYS A 93 -0.73 -24.06 -34.89
#